data_AF-A0A0K1JT27-F1
#
_entry.id   AF-A0A0K1JT27-F1
#
_cell.length_a   1.000
_cell.length_b   1.000
_cell.length_c   1.000
_cell.angle_alpha   90.00
_cell.angle_beta   90.00
_cell.angle_gamma   90.00
#
_symmetry.space_group_name_H-M   'P 1'
#
loop_
_entity.id
_entity.type
_entity.pdbx_description
1 polymer ?
#
loop_
_entity_poly.entity_id
_entity_poly.type
_entity_poly.pdbx_seq_one_letter_code
_entity_poly.pdbx_strand_id
1 'polypeptide(L)'
;MRTHLYKLGALCAIILATGCQTTPSTTSAQDEAPAPKNPEFAGEMAKFNAQFPNEKVAKYEEESIRFNNANKLDEKGGCHEKSKYPVTIILLLDANGKVTQSMTDVENSKAQCFRNSYASAQFPRPPIAPYRKAMQLR
;
A
#
# COMPACT_ATOMS: atom_id res chain seq x y z
N MET A 1 14.31 -54.66 -37.93
CA MET A 1 13.49 -53.68 -38.68
C MET A 1 14.28 -52.39 -38.84
N ARG A 2 14.12 -51.75 -40.00
CA ARG A 2 14.96 -50.70 -40.59
C ARG A 2 15.18 -49.46 -39.72
N THR A 3 16.43 -48.98 -39.76
CA THR A 3 16.89 -47.64 -39.44
C THR A 3 16.35 -46.61 -40.43
N HIS A 4 15.91 -45.44 -39.92
CA HIS A 4 15.69 -44.25 -40.73
C HIS A 4 16.35 -43.03 -40.06
N LEU A 5 17.57 -42.76 -40.51
CA LEU A 5 18.19 -41.44 -40.48
C LEU A 5 17.57 -40.61 -41.61
N TYR A 6 17.05 -39.41 -41.29
CA TYR A 6 16.88 -38.35 -42.29
C TYR A 6 17.56 -37.07 -41.85
N LYS A 7 18.33 -36.55 -42.80
CA LYS A 7 19.21 -35.39 -42.76
C LYS A 7 18.42 -34.10 -43.02
N LEU A 8 18.95 -33.01 -42.45
CA LEU A 8 19.05 -31.64 -42.96
C LEU A 8 17.86 -31.02 -43.72
N GLY A 9 17.34 -29.94 -43.13
CA GLY A 9 16.70 -28.83 -43.84
C GLY A 9 17.01 -27.52 -43.10
N ALA A 10 17.73 -26.62 -43.76
CA ALA A 10 18.26 -25.38 -43.22
C ALA A 10 17.26 -24.20 -43.33
N LEU A 11 17.67 -23.08 -42.73
CA LEU A 11 17.37 -21.67 -43.07
C LEU A 11 16.22 -20.95 -42.36
N CYS A 12 16.66 -19.90 -41.65
CA CYS A 12 16.07 -18.55 -41.57
C CYS A 12 14.74 -18.34 -40.85
N ALA A 13 14.83 -17.74 -39.66
CA ALA A 13 14.36 -16.36 -39.46
C ALA A 13 14.93 -15.80 -38.14
N ILE A 14 15.92 -14.92 -38.25
CA ILE A 14 16.25 -13.98 -37.18
C ILE A 14 15.12 -12.95 -37.18
N ILE A 15 14.15 -13.12 -36.29
CA ILE A 15 13.18 -12.06 -35.98
C ILE A 15 13.82 -11.22 -34.87
N LEU A 16 14.56 -10.18 -35.28
CA LEU A 16 14.84 -9.03 -34.44
C LEU A 16 13.53 -8.22 -34.33
N ALA A 17 12.58 -8.74 -33.54
CA ALA A 17 11.58 -7.89 -32.95
C ALA A 17 12.24 -7.29 -31.70
N THR A 18 12.55 -5.99 -31.76
CA THR A 18 12.78 -5.15 -30.58
C THR A 18 11.52 -5.14 -29.74
N GLY A 19 11.28 -6.24 -29.02
CA GLY A 19 10.42 -6.24 -27.87
C GLY A 19 11.18 -5.48 -26.79
N CYS A 20 10.64 -4.36 -26.34
CA CYS A 20 10.91 -3.90 -24.98
C CYS A 20 10.54 -5.07 -24.07
N GLN A 21 11.53 -5.90 -23.74
CA GLN A 21 11.46 -6.84 -22.66
C GLN A 21 11.22 -5.97 -21.43
N THR A 22 9.96 -5.85 -21.03
CA THR A 22 9.62 -5.65 -19.63
C THR A 22 10.10 -6.93 -18.95
N THR A 23 11.40 -6.97 -18.67
CA THR A 23 11.92 -7.85 -17.64
C THR A 23 11.02 -7.60 -16.43
N PRO A 24 10.30 -8.61 -15.92
CA PRO A 24 9.77 -8.52 -14.59
C PRO A 24 11.02 -8.46 -13.72
N SER A 25 11.47 -7.25 -13.39
CA SER A 25 12.49 -7.07 -12.39
C SER A 25 11.88 -7.63 -11.11
N THR A 26 12.23 -8.88 -10.82
CA THR A 26 12.18 -9.45 -9.48
C THR A 26 13.25 -8.71 -8.68
N THR A 27 13.08 -7.40 -8.51
CA THR A 27 13.88 -6.62 -7.59
C THR A 27 13.47 -7.12 -6.22
N SER A 28 14.31 -7.98 -5.65
CA SER A 28 14.26 -8.30 -4.23
C SER A 28 14.09 -7.00 -3.46
N ALA A 29 13.23 -6.96 -2.44
CA ALA A 29 13.02 -5.78 -1.59
C ALA A 29 14.35 -5.19 -1.05
N GLN A 30 15.41 -6.00 -1.03
CA GLN A 30 16.79 -5.63 -0.70
C GLN A 30 17.37 -4.51 -1.58
N ASP A 31 17.10 -4.49 -2.89
CA ASP A 31 17.68 -3.52 -3.84
C ASP A 31 16.71 -2.38 -4.20
N GLU A 32 15.60 -2.28 -3.47
CA GLU A 32 14.61 -1.21 -3.66
C GLU A 32 15.22 0.16 -3.31
N ALA A 33 15.10 1.13 -4.22
CA ALA A 33 15.44 2.52 -3.98
C ALA A 33 14.34 3.23 -3.15
N PRO A 34 14.65 4.30 -2.40
CA PRO A 34 13.64 5.04 -1.65
C PRO A 34 12.52 5.57 -2.56
N ALA A 35 11.28 5.39 -2.11
CA ALA A 35 10.11 5.89 -2.82
C ALA A 35 10.02 7.43 -2.75
N PRO A 36 9.48 8.08 -3.79
CA PRO A 36 9.24 9.53 -3.75
C PRO A 36 8.26 9.87 -2.62
N LYS A 37 8.52 10.99 -1.94
CA LYS A 37 7.67 11.51 -0.87
C LYS A 37 6.44 12.20 -1.42
N ASN A 38 5.33 12.08 -0.71
CA ASN A 38 4.10 12.81 -1.01
C ASN A 38 4.18 14.24 -0.40
N PRO A 39 4.18 15.31 -1.22
CA PRO A 39 4.37 16.67 -0.74
C PRO A 39 3.21 17.17 0.14
N GLU A 40 1.99 16.65 -0.07
CA GLU A 40 0.79 17.07 0.66
C GLU A 40 0.68 16.43 2.05
N PHE A 41 1.47 15.37 2.31
CA PHE A 41 1.36 14.55 3.51
C PHE A 41 1.58 15.34 4.80
N ALA A 42 2.53 16.27 4.79
CA ALA A 42 2.82 17.10 5.96
C ALA A 42 1.62 17.94 6.39
N GLY A 43 0.83 18.46 5.42
CA GLY A 43 -0.37 19.21 5.68
C GLY A 43 -1.49 18.36 6.33
N GLU A 44 -1.70 17.14 5.85
CA GLU A 44 -2.67 16.24 6.46
C GLU A 44 -2.23 15.74 7.84
N MET A 45 -0.93 15.51 8.05
CA MET A 45 -0.41 15.15 9.37
C MET A 45 -0.57 16.29 10.39
N ALA A 46 -0.39 17.54 9.98
CA ALA A 46 -0.66 18.69 10.83
C ALA A 46 -2.15 18.75 11.24
N LYS A 47 -3.07 18.46 10.32
CA LYS A 47 -4.51 18.38 10.62
C LYS A 47 -4.84 17.21 11.55
N PHE A 48 -4.15 16.07 11.45
CA PHE A 48 -4.26 14.98 12.41
C PHE A 48 -3.85 15.43 13.81
N ASN A 49 -2.67 16.03 13.93
CA ASN A 49 -2.11 16.51 15.21
C ASN A 49 -3.01 17.58 15.86
N ALA A 50 -3.62 18.46 15.05
CA ALA A 50 -4.53 19.49 15.53
C ALA A 50 -5.84 18.96 16.15
N GLN A 51 -6.13 17.66 16.02
CA GLN A 51 -7.24 17.03 16.75
C GLN A 51 -6.93 16.87 18.25
N PHE A 52 -5.69 17.12 18.67
CA PHE A 52 -5.21 17.03 20.04
C PHE A 52 -4.72 18.40 20.56
N PRO A 53 -4.78 18.66 21.88
CA PRO A 53 -5.33 17.80 22.93
C PRO A 53 -6.87 17.85 22.96
N ASN A 54 -7.51 16.68 22.83
CA ASN A 54 -8.94 16.51 23.01
C ASN A 54 -9.17 15.12 23.62
N GLU A 55 -9.73 15.07 24.82
CA GLU A 55 -9.85 13.82 25.59
C GLU A 55 -10.72 12.77 24.87
N LYS A 56 -11.79 13.21 24.17
CA LYS A 56 -12.65 12.30 23.41
C LYS A 56 -11.90 11.70 22.21
N VAL A 57 -11.09 12.51 21.54
CA VAL A 57 -10.23 12.08 20.41
C VAL A 57 -9.15 11.12 20.90
N ALA A 58 -8.54 11.37 22.06
CA ALA A 58 -7.54 10.48 22.66
C ALA A 58 -8.12 9.09 22.98
N LYS A 59 -9.26 9.04 23.67
CA LYS A 59 -9.98 7.77 23.94
C LYS A 59 -10.37 7.04 22.66
N TYR A 60 -10.80 7.79 21.65
CA TYR A 60 -11.16 7.22 20.37
C TYR A 60 -9.96 6.68 19.58
N GLU A 61 -8.77 7.27 19.73
CA GLU A 61 -7.56 6.72 19.10
C GLU A 61 -7.24 5.32 19.66
N GLU A 62 -7.32 5.13 20.97
CA GLU A 62 -7.16 3.81 21.61
C GLU A 62 -8.21 2.80 21.12
N GLU A 63 -9.47 3.21 21.03
CA GLU A 63 -10.56 2.37 20.51
C GLU A 63 -10.33 1.97 19.05
N SER A 64 -9.96 2.93 18.21
CA SER A 64 -9.72 2.68 16.79
C SER A 64 -8.48 1.80 16.55
N ILE A 65 -7.44 1.91 17.37
CA ILE A 65 -6.29 0.98 17.36
C ILE A 65 -6.74 -0.44 17.74
N ARG A 66 -7.52 -0.59 18.82
CA ARG A 66 -8.05 -1.89 19.23
C ARG A 66 -8.90 -2.52 18.13
N PHE A 67 -9.76 -1.74 17.49
CA PHE A 67 -10.56 -2.18 16.35
C PHE A 67 -9.68 -2.63 15.18
N ASN A 68 -8.65 -1.85 14.83
CA ASN A 68 -7.70 -2.16 13.76
C ASN A 68 -7.06 -3.53 13.95
N ASN A 69 -6.55 -3.76 15.17
CA ASN A 69 -5.86 -4.99 15.54
C ASN A 69 -6.81 -6.18 15.60
N ALA A 70 -8.01 -6.01 16.19
CA ALA A 70 -9.02 -7.07 16.27
C ALA A 70 -9.48 -7.54 14.88
N ASN A 71 -9.50 -6.63 13.90
CA ASN A 71 -9.88 -6.93 12.52
C ASN A 71 -8.68 -7.22 11.60
N LYS A 72 -7.46 -7.22 12.15
CA LYS A 72 -6.21 -7.49 11.44
C LYS A 72 -6.09 -6.67 10.15
N LEU A 73 -6.48 -5.39 10.19
CA LEU A 73 -6.58 -4.57 8.99
C LEU A 73 -5.21 -4.35 8.31
N ASP A 74 -4.14 -4.27 9.10
CA ASP A 74 -2.76 -4.17 8.58
C ASP A 74 -2.30 -5.45 7.87
N GLU A 75 -2.77 -6.62 8.31
CA GLU A 75 -2.40 -7.91 7.73
C GLU A 75 -3.12 -8.18 6.39
N LYS A 76 -4.22 -7.46 6.11
CA LYS A 76 -5.02 -7.67 4.90
C LYS A 76 -4.19 -7.42 3.64
N GLY A 77 -4.20 -8.39 2.73
CA GLY A 77 -3.55 -8.29 1.42
C GLY A 77 -2.02 -8.46 1.44
N GLY A 78 -1.41 -8.81 2.57
CA GLY A 78 0.03 -9.07 2.66
C GLY A 78 0.89 -7.85 2.29
N CYS A 79 0.43 -6.64 2.64
CA CYS A 79 1.08 -5.40 2.21
C CYS A 79 2.50 -5.22 2.78
N HIS A 80 2.76 -5.77 3.98
CA HIS A 80 4.03 -5.67 4.68
C HIS A 80 5.25 -6.15 3.86
N GLU A 81 5.06 -7.14 2.98
CA GLU A 81 6.15 -7.74 2.20
C GLU A 81 6.44 -7.01 0.88
N LYS A 82 5.62 -6.00 0.52
CA LYS A 82 5.69 -5.37 -0.81
C LYS A 82 6.81 -4.34 -0.98
N SER A 83 7.41 -3.89 0.11
CA SER A 83 8.51 -2.92 0.13
C SER A 83 9.30 -3.06 1.44
N LYS A 84 10.62 -2.81 1.43
CA LYS A 84 11.41 -2.74 2.67
C LYS A 84 11.18 -1.44 3.45
N TYR A 85 10.64 -0.41 2.80
CA TYR A 85 10.45 0.90 3.42
C TYR A 85 9.10 0.95 4.15
N PRO A 86 9.04 1.59 5.33
CA PRO A 86 7.79 1.78 6.04
C PRO A 86 6.89 2.77 5.29
N VAL A 87 5.59 2.68 5.53
CA VAL A 87 4.58 3.60 5.01
C VAL A 87 3.83 4.20 6.18
N THR A 88 3.71 5.52 6.23
CA THR A 88 2.74 6.18 7.12
C THR A 88 1.49 6.49 6.32
N ILE A 89 0.34 6.01 6.78
CA ILE A 89 -0.96 6.26 6.17
C ILE A 89 -1.78 7.20 7.05
N ILE A 90 -2.54 8.10 6.44
CA ILE A 90 -3.59 8.89 7.07
C ILE A 90 -4.91 8.46 6.43
N LEU A 91 -5.86 8.01 7.25
CA LEU A 91 -7.23 7.70 6.84
C LEU A 91 -8.15 8.87 7.23
N LEU A 92 -9.02 9.27 6.30
CA LEU A 92 -10.08 10.24 6.56
C LEU A 92 -11.40 9.50 6.77
N LEU A 93 -11.89 9.54 8.00
CA LEU A 93 -13.13 8.90 8.42
C LEU A 93 -14.28 9.91 8.40
N ASP A 94 -15.42 9.51 7.85
CA ASP A 94 -16.65 10.30 7.95
C ASP A 94 -17.29 10.20 9.35
N ALA A 95 -18.43 10.87 9.53
CA ALA A 95 -19.15 10.88 10.80
C ALA A 95 -19.70 9.51 11.22
N ASN A 96 -19.70 8.50 10.34
CA ASN A 96 -20.08 7.14 10.66
C ASN A 96 -18.87 6.25 10.93
N GLY A 97 -17.63 6.73 10.73
CA GLY A 97 -16.40 5.96 10.87
C GLY A 97 -15.96 5.27 9.58
N LYS A 98 -16.62 5.54 8.45
CA LYS A 98 -16.26 4.95 7.16
C LYS A 98 -15.03 5.66 6.61
N VAL A 99 -14.05 4.89 6.14
CA VAL A 99 -12.91 5.46 5.39
C VAL A 99 -13.43 6.02 4.06
N THR A 100 -13.25 7.31 3.86
CA THR A 100 -13.65 8.04 2.63
C THR A 100 -12.47 8.42 1.76
N GLN A 101 -11.30 8.65 2.38
CA GLN A 101 -10.06 8.94 1.71
C GLN A 101 -8.88 8.35 2.49
N SER A 102 -7.76 8.15 1.81
CA SER A 102 -6.50 7.73 2.41
C SER A 102 -5.33 8.39 1.69
N MET A 103 -4.31 8.80 2.45
CA MET A 103 -3.07 9.39 1.94
C MET A 103 -1.86 8.71 2.58
N THR A 104 -0.77 8.56 1.84
CA THR A 104 0.47 7.93 2.32
C THR A 104 1.65 8.90 2.20
N ASP A 105 2.67 8.76 3.04
CA ASP A 105 3.85 9.64 3.04
C ASP A 105 4.80 9.39 1.86
N VAL A 106 4.67 8.21 1.23
CA VAL A 106 5.40 7.78 0.05
C VAL A 106 4.45 7.18 -0.98
N GLU A 107 4.90 7.14 -2.23
CA GLU A 107 4.19 6.46 -3.32
C GLU A 107 4.98 5.23 -3.79
N ASN A 108 4.58 4.04 -3.34
CA ASN A 108 5.10 2.74 -3.79
C ASN A 108 4.02 1.65 -3.75
N SER A 109 4.39 0.41 -4.10
CA SER A 109 3.50 -0.75 -4.12
C SER A 109 2.91 -1.10 -2.74
N LYS A 110 3.71 -0.95 -1.66
CA LYS A 110 3.24 -1.14 -0.27
C LYS A 110 2.20 -0.09 0.10
N ALA A 111 2.45 1.18 -0.20
CA ALA A 111 1.53 2.28 0.05
C ALA A 111 0.19 2.09 -0.68
N GLN A 112 0.24 1.76 -1.97
CA GLN A 112 -0.95 1.47 -2.76
C GLN A 112 -1.74 0.26 -2.21
N CYS A 113 -1.04 -0.78 -1.75
CA CYS A 113 -1.67 -1.93 -1.12
C CYS A 113 -2.44 -1.55 0.14
N PHE A 114 -1.81 -0.80 1.05
CA PHE A 114 -2.48 -0.35 2.28
C PHE A 114 -3.69 0.55 1.97
N ARG A 115 -3.58 1.49 1.02
CA ARG A 115 -4.73 2.30 0.58
C ARG A 115 -5.91 1.40 0.17
N ASN A 116 -5.64 0.31 -0.56
CA ASN A 116 -6.68 -0.64 -0.97
C ASN A 116 -7.24 -1.46 0.22
N SER A 117 -6.38 -1.96 1.10
CA SER A 117 -6.80 -2.73 2.29
C SER A 117 -7.72 -1.93 3.22
N TYR A 118 -7.54 -0.61 3.26
CA TYR A 118 -8.34 0.31 4.07
C TYR A 118 -9.54 0.95 3.36
N ALA A 119 -9.66 0.88 2.04
CA ALA A 119 -10.64 1.62 1.24
C ALA A 119 -12.11 1.39 1.62
N SER A 120 -12.44 0.26 2.24
CA SER A 120 -13.79 -0.07 2.71
C SER A 120 -13.86 -0.37 4.21
N ALA A 121 -12.83 0.02 4.96
CA ALA A 121 -12.84 -0.14 6.41
C ALA A 121 -13.90 0.77 7.05
N GLN A 122 -14.60 0.20 8.02
CA GLN A 122 -15.64 0.86 8.80
C GLN A 122 -15.21 0.82 10.26
N PHE A 123 -14.59 1.89 10.72
CA PHE A 123 -14.19 2.04 12.12
C PHE A 123 -15.42 2.34 13.00
N PRO A 124 -15.27 2.27 14.33
CA PRO A 124 -16.25 2.83 15.25
C PRO A 124 -16.55 4.29 14.94
N ARG A 125 -17.68 4.80 15.42
CA ARG A 125 -18.08 6.18 15.14
C ARG A 125 -17.14 7.18 15.85
N PRO A 126 -16.49 8.13 15.15
CA PRO A 126 -15.59 9.08 15.79
C PRO A 126 -16.35 10.16 16.58
N PRO A 127 -15.71 10.77 17.59
CA PRO A 127 -16.30 11.86 18.38
C PRO A 127 -16.35 13.20 17.63
N ILE A 128 -15.59 13.32 16.54
CA ILE A 128 -15.55 14.48 15.63
C ILE A 128 -15.52 13.98 14.19
N ALA A 129 -15.97 14.81 13.25
CA ALA A 129 -15.94 14.47 11.83
C ALA A 129 -15.54 15.70 10.99
N PRO A 130 -14.72 15.53 9.93
CA PRO A 130 -14.04 14.29 9.59
C PRO A 130 -12.93 13.97 10.61
N TYR A 131 -12.74 12.69 10.92
CA TYR A 131 -11.65 12.24 11.79
C TYR A 131 -10.46 11.80 10.95
N ARG A 132 -9.26 12.24 11.30
CA ARG A 132 -8.02 11.75 10.69
C ARG A 132 -7.41 10.69 11.59
N LYS A 133 -7.08 9.53 11.02
CA LYS A 133 -6.34 8.46 11.71
C LYS A 133 -4.99 8.27 11.04
N ALA A 134 -3.91 8.62 11.74
CA ALA A 134 -2.55 8.37 11.26
C ALA A 134 -2.00 7.06 11.82
N MET A 135 -1.34 6.25 11.00
CA MET A 135 -0.70 4.99 11.41
C MET A 135 0.61 4.79 10.66
N GLN A 136 1.65 4.32 11.36
CA GLN A 136 2.89 3.87 10.75
C GLN A 136 2.85 2.36 10.55
N LEU A 137 3.03 1.93 9.30
CA LEU A 137 2.92 0.56 8.83
C LEU A 137 4.32 0.08 8.43
N ARG A 138 4.81 -0.98 9.07
CA ARG A 138 6.17 -1.49 8.88
C ARG A 138 6.28 -2.39 7.67
#